data_AF-A0A817SDK9-F1
#
_entry.id   AF-A0A817SDK9-F1
#
_cell.length_a   1.000
_cell.length_b   1.000
_cell.length_c   1.000
_cell.angle_alpha   90.00
_cell.angle_beta   90.00
_cell.angle_gamma   90.00
#
_symmetry.space_group_name_H-M   'P 1'
#
loop_
_entity.id
_entity.type
_entity.pdbx_description
1 polymer ?
#
loop_
_entity_poly.entity_id
_entity_poly.type
_entity_poly.pdbx_seq_one_letter_code
_entity_poly.pdbx_strand_id
1 'polypeptide(L)'
;MTKPDLPSGPQTIRINEDFTQWNNITPYYLDDIFDIPYRNHPRYGDHGEQLIDYSQRNDLERMQIARDTTNFYFYLRCYGPWIDENRFNWLFLNVDNSYSTGWIGFDYLVDLGENQLKKNMNNTSNWQYEETIQIVNSGYNELHFSLSYQSLKINNTKINLQFKWLSADVLYTFDPLNFIDKGDSAPNGRFTYTYMI
;
A
#
# COMPACT_ATOMS: atom_id res chain seq x y z
N MET A 1 5.01 -21.00 8.55
CA MET A 1 4.50 -20.25 7.38
C MET A 1 4.74 -21.09 6.13
N THR A 2 3.69 -21.32 5.35
CA THR A 2 3.79 -21.87 3.99
C THR A 2 4.45 -20.83 3.08
N LYS A 3 5.21 -21.28 2.08
CA LYS A 3 5.79 -20.39 1.07
C LYS A 3 4.64 -19.62 0.38
N PRO A 4 4.77 -18.30 0.15
CA PRO A 4 3.78 -17.56 -0.62
C PRO A 4 3.56 -18.19 -1.99
N ASP A 5 2.32 -18.14 -2.47
CA ASP A 5 2.01 -18.60 -3.83
C ASP A 5 2.83 -17.83 -4.86
N LEU A 6 3.08 -18.48 -6.00
CA LEU A 6 3.71 -17.80 -7.12
C LEU A 6 2.71 -16.80 -7.72
N PRO A 7 3.20 -15.68 -8.29
CA PRO A 7 2.37 -14.79 -9.08
C PRO A 7 1.60 -15.54 -10.17
N SER A 8 0.31 -15.22 -10.32
CA SER A 8 -0.49 -15.76 -11.41
C SER A 8 0.07 -15.37 -12.78
N GLY A 9 -0.36 -16.07 -13.83
CA GLY A 9 -0.04 -15.68 -15.20
C GLY A 9 -0.52 -14.26 -15.55
N PRO A 10 -0.01 -13.67 -16.64
CA PRO A 10 -0.47 -12.36 -17.09
C PRO A 10 -1.99 -12.31 -17.28
N GLN A 11 -2.64 -11.31 -16.67
CA GLN A 11 -4.06 -11.05 -16.76
C GLN A 11 -4.31 -9.54 -16.71
N THR A 12 -4.94 -9.00 -17.74
CA THR A 12 -5.42 -7.61 -17.78
C THR A 12 -6.65 -7.49 -16.87
N ILE A 13 -6.61 -6.57 -15.91
CA ILE A 13 -7.78 -6.21 -15.10
C ILE A 13 -8.46 -4.99 -15.73
N ARG A 14 -9.76 -5.10 -15.97
CA ARG A 14 -10.56 -3.97 -16.44
C ARG A 14 -11.02 -3.16 -15.23
N ILE A 15 -10.38 -2.01 -15.00
CA ILE A 15 -10.60 -1.14 -13.82
C ILE A 15 -12.03 -0.58 -13.74
N ASN A 16 -12.78 -0.54 -14.84
CA ASN A 16 -14.19 -0.11 -14.85
C ASN A 16 -15.19 -1.27 -14.75
N GLU A 17 -14.72 -2.48 -14.46
CA GLU A 17 -15.55 -3.68 -14.31
C GLU A 17 -15.45 -4.25 -12.90
N ASP A 18 -16.23 -5.30 -12.65
CA ASP A 18 -16.41 -5.91 -11.34
C ASP A 18 -15.13 -6.56 -10.76
N PHE A 19 -15.08 -6.62 -9.42
CA PHE A 19 -13.95 -7.12 -8.64
C PHE A 19 -13.75 -8.64 -8.71
N THR A 20 -14.71 -9.41 -9.22
CA THR A 20 -14.59 -10.88 -9.37
C THR A 20 -13.40 -11.33 -10.24
N GLN A 21 -12.84 -10.43 -11.06
CA GLN A 21 -11.61 -10.66 -11.82
C GLN A 21 -10.40 -11.02 -10.92
N TRP A 22 -10.42 -10.59 -9.66
CA TRP A 22 -9.35 -10.82 -8.68
C TRP A 22 -9.40 -12.20 -8.02
N ASN A 23 -10.49 -12.96 -8.19
CA ASN A 23 -10.70 -14.25 -7.50
C ASN A 23 -9.58 -15.27 -7.74
N ASN A 24 -8.93 -15.23 -8.91
CA ASN A 24 -7.88 -16.17 -9.31
C ASN A 24 -6.48 -15.53 -9.37
N ILE A 25 -6.32 -14.29 -8.91
CA ILE A 25 -5.02 -13.60 -8.90
C ILE A 25 -4.25 -14.00 -7.64
N THR A 26 -3.03 -14.49 -7.83
CA THR A 26 -2.12 -14.87 -6.74
C THR A 26 -0.82 -14.06 -6.83
N PRO A 27 -0.06 -13.94 -5.72
CA PRO A 27 -0.42 -14.35 -4.35
C PRO A 27 -1.40 -13.38 -3.68
N TYR A 28 -2.04 -13.86 -2.61
CA TYR A 28 -2.68 -12.98 -1.63
C TYR A 28 -1.62 -12.47 -0.65
N TYR A 29 -1.46 -11.15 -0.60
CA TYR A 29 -0.67 -10.48 0.43
C TYR A 29 -1.63 -10.11 1.55
N LEU A 30 -1.50 -10.78 2.70
CA LEU A 30 -2.42 -10.64 3.83
C LEU A 30 -1.79 -9.81 4.93
N ASP A 31 -2.62 -9.04 5.62
CA ASP A 31 -2.25 -8.33 6.85
C ASP A 31 -3.06 -8.84 8.04
N ASP A 32 -2.65 -8.45 9.24
CA ASP A 32 -3.29 -8.89 10.48
C ASP A 32 -4.56 -8.09 10.77
N ILE A 33 -5.73 -8.66 10.49
CA ILE A 33 -7.00 -7.98 10.79
C ILE A 33 -7.19 -7.71 12.30
N PHE A 34 -7.95 -6.66 12.61
CA PHE A 34 -8.24 -6.17 13.96
C PHE A 34 -7.03 -5.58 14.70
N ASP A 35 -5.97 -5.17 14.00
CA ASP A 35 -4.78 -4.54 14.60
C ASP A 35 -4.83 -2.99 14.58
N ILE A 36 -6.01 -2.43 14.30
CA ILE A 36 -6.31 -1.00 14.34
C ILE A 36 -7.04 -0.47 15.60
N PRO A 37 -7.04 -1.11 16.79
CA PRO A 37 -7.77 -0.57 17.92
C PRO A 37 -7.15 0.75 18.37
N TYR A 38 -8.01 1.69 18.78
CA TYR A 38 -7.55 2.95 19.36
C TYR A 38 -6.62 2.67 20.53
N ARG A 39 -5.42 3.25 20.45
CA ARG A 39 -4.41 3.06 21.48
C ARG A 39 -4.68 4.09 22.56
N ASN A 40 -5.38 3.65 23.60
CA ASN A 40 -5.67 4.44 24.77
C ASN A 40 -5.26 3.66 26.03
N HIS A 41 -4.04 3.91 26.52
CA HIS A 41 -3.48 3.14 27.64
C HIS A 41 -2.62 4.00 28.56
N PRO A 42 -2.61 3.72 29.89
CA PRO A 42 -1.63 4.30 30.79
C PRO A 42 -0.19 4.00 30.33
N ARG A 43 0.72 4.96 30.47
CA ARG A 43 2.14 4.68 30.24
C ARG A 43 2.70 3.78 31.33
N TYR A 44 3.83 3.13 31.04
CA TYR A 44 4.48 2.23 31.98
C TYR A 44 5.02 2.99 33.21
N GLY A 45 4.66 2.51 34.40
CA GLY A 45 4.95 3.16 35.68
C GLY A 45 4.12 4.44 35.85
N ASP A 46 3.98 4.93 37.07
CA ASP A 46 3.19 6.13 37.42
C ASP A 46 3.84 7.45 36.92
N HIS A 47 4.51 7.39 35.77
CA HIS A 47 5.35 8.41 35.18
C HIS A 47 4.84 8.75 33.78
N GLY A 48 3.92 9.70 33.70
CA GLY A 48 3.61 10.42 32.46
C GLY A 48 2.13 10.50 32.12
N GLU A 49 1.88 11.21 31.02
CA GLU A 49 0.55 11.42 30.45
C GLU A 49 0.07 10.15 29.70
N GLN A 50 -1.26 9.95 29.69
CA GLN A 50 -1.94 8.86 28.99
C GLN A 50 -1.49 8.77 27.52
N LEU A 51 -1.16 7.57 27.03
CA LEU A 51 -0.98 7.37 25.59
C LEU A 51 -2.36 7.38 24.94
N ILE A 52 -2.57 8.32 24.02
CA ILE A 52 -3.78 8.43 23.22
C ILE A 52 -3.35 8.57 21.76
N ASP A 53 -3.77 7.64 20.92
CA ASP A 53 -3.52 7.62 19.48
C ASP A 53 -4.79 7.16 18.74
N TYR A 54 -5.20 8.00 17.79
CA TYR A 54 -6.38 7.85 16.92
C TYR A 54 -6.01 7.95 15.43
N SER A 55 -4.75 7.67 15.10
CA SER A 55 -4.25 7.70 13.72
C SER A 55 -4.83 6.59 12.84
N GLN A 56 -5.45 5.58 13.44
CA GLN A 56 -6.02 4.43 12.73
C GLN A 56 -7.20 4.83 11.84
N ARG A 57 -7.27 4.23 10.65
CA ARG A 57 -8.36 4.42 9.68
C ARG A 57 -8.87 3.07 9.20
N ASN A 58 -8.49 2.62 8.00
CA ASN A 58 -8.98 1.37 7.46
C ASN A 58 -8.12 0.20 7.96
N ASP A 59 -8.78 -0.90 8.31
CA ASP A 59 -8.16 -2.20 8.65
C ASP A 59 -7.87 -2.96 7.36
N LEU A 60 -6.61 -3.03 6.95
CA LEU A 60 -6.14 -3.63 5.71
C LEU A 60 -6.21 -5.16 5.86
N GLU A 61 -6.86 -5.85 4.92
CA GLU A 61 -6.99 -7.31 5.00
C GLU A 61 -6.14 -8.01 3.93
N ARG A 62 -6.28 -7.57 2.68
CA ARG A 62 -5.80 -8.32 1.53
C ARG A 62 -5.43 -7.43 0.37
N MET A 63 -4.27 -7.70 -0.19
CA MET A 63 -3.75 -7.02 -1.36
C MET A 63 -3.33 -8.04 -2.41
N GLN A 64 -3.50 -7.67 -3.66
CA GLN A 64 -3.14 -8.50 -4.82
C GLN A 64 -2.54 -7.62 -5.91
N ILE A 65 -1.65 -8.22 -6.70
CA ILE A 65 -1.05 -7.57 -7.86
C ILE A 65 -1.23 -8.49 -9.06
N ALA A 66 -1.91 -7.98 -10.08
CA ALA A 66 -1.94 -8.60 -11.40
C ALA A 66 -1.08 -7.78 -12.37
N ARG A 67 -0.81 -8.35 -13.53
CA ARG A 67 -0.03 -7.68 -14.57
C ARG A 67 -0.43 -8.13 -15.95
N ASP A 68 -0.13 -7.31 -16.94
CA ASP A 68 -0.06 -7.74 -18.33
C ASP A 68 1.29 -7.34 -18.96
N THR A 69 1.33 -7.12 -20.27
CA THR A 69 2.54 -6.74 -20.99
C THR A 69 2.96 -5.29 -20.77
N THR A 70 2.07 -4.44 -20.27
CA THR A 70 2.29 -2.99 -20.16
C THR A 70 1.92 -2.38 -18.81
N ASN A 71 1.11 -3.05 -17.98
CA ASN A 71 0.60 -2.52 -16.73
C ASN A 71 0.76 -3.48 -15.55
N PHE A 72 0.90 -2.89 -14.37
CA PHE A 72 0.48 -3.49 -13.11
C PHE A 72 -0.95 -3.09 -12.79
N TYR A 73 -1.65 -3.98 -12.12
CA TYR A 73 -2.95 -3.74 -11.51
C TYR A 73 -2.83 -4.02 -10.03
N PHE A 74 -3.39 -3.14 -9.21
CA PHE A 74 -3.36 -3.25 -7.75
C PHE A 74 -4.77 -3.39 -7.23
N TYR A 75 -4.93 -4.25 -6.23
CA TYR A 75 -6.17 -4.41 -5.48
C TYR A 75 -5.88 -4.31 -3.99
N LEU A 76 -6.79 -3.64 -3.29
CA LEU A 76 -6.83 -3.57 -1.84
C LEU A 76 -8.25 -3.89 -1.38
N ARG A 77 -8.34 -4.74 -0.36
CA ARG A 77 -9.53 -4.98 0.43
C ARG A 77 -9.26 -4.72 1.90
N CYS A 78 -10.20 -4.04 2.54
CA CYS A 78 -10.24 -3.85 3.98
C CYS A 78 -11.20 -4.81 4.65
N TYR A 79 -10.93 -5.12 5.92
CA TYR A 79 -11.76 -6.01 6.72
C TYR A 79 -13.17 -5.42 6.94
N GLY A 80 -13.23 -4.12 7.23
CA GLY A 80 -14.47 -3.37 7.43
C GLY A 80 -14.82 -2.42 6.28
N PRO A 81 -15.98 -1.72 6.34
CA PRO A 81 -16.29 -0.65 5.41
C PRO A 81 -15.24 0.47 5.48
N TRP A 82 -15.08 1.20 4.38
CA TRP A 82 -14.20 2.35 4.32
C TRP A 82 -14.52 3.40 5.39
N ILE A 83 -13.48 3.89 6.05
CA ILE A 83 -13.50 5.14 6.80
C ILE A 83 -13.07 6.25 5.83
N ASP A 84 -14.02 7.09 5.44
CA ASP A 84 -13.85 8.15 4.43
C ASP A 84 -13.26 7.65 3.10
N GLU A 85 -13.85 6.59 2.55
CA GLU A 85 -13.47 5.99 1.26
C GLU A 85 -11.98 5.61 1.21
N ASN A 86 -11.29 6.00 0.14
CA ASN A 86 -9.88 5.73 -0.09
C ASN A 86 -8.96 6.88 0.39
N ARG A 87 -9.51 7.91 1.03
CA ARG A 87 -8.79 9.15 1.37
C ARG A 87 -7.54 8.92 2.20
N PHE A 88 -7.59 7.93 3.07
CA PHE A 88 -6.60 7.67 4.11
C PHE A 88 -5.65 6.53 3.75
N ASN A 89 -5.53 6.17 2.48
CA ASN A 89 -4.72 5.04 2.04
C ASN A 89 -3.56 5.50 1.15
N TRP A 90 -2.39 4.90 1.37
CA TRP A 90 -1.19 5.13 0.59
C TRP A 90 -0.52 3.80 0.23
N LEU A 91 0.07 3.75 -0.96
CA LEU A 91 0.90 2.64 -1.42
C LEU A 91 2.30 3.15 -1.77
N PHE A 92 3.31 2.66 -1.05
CA PHE A 92 4.71 2.92 -1.34
C PHE A 92 5.27 1.82 -2.24
N LEU A 93 6.04 2.19 -3.25
CA LEU A 93 6.61 1.27 -4.24
C LEU A 93 8.13 1.49 -4.34
N ASN A 94 8.89 0.41 -4.20
CA ASN A 94 10.29 0.32 -4.56
C ASN A 94 10.38 -0.49 -5.85
N VAL A 95 10.84 0.15 -6.91
CA VAL A 95 10.82 -0.40 -8.27
C VAL A 95 12.22 -0.76 -8.77
N ASP A 96 13.27 -0.24 -8.13
CA ASP A 96 14.67 -0.48 -8.49
C ASP A 96 15.37 -1.50 -7.57
N ASN A 97 14.70 -1.93 -6.49
CA ASN A 97 15.20 -2.81 -5.43
C ASN A 97 16.47 -2.30 -4.73
N SER A 98 16.68 -0.99 -4.72
CA SER A 98 17.77 -0.35 -4.01
C SER A 98 17.22 0.37 -2.78
N TYR A 99 17.82 0.10 -1.62
CA TYR A 99 17.55 0.86 -0.39
C TYR A 99 18.41 2.12 -0.28
N SER A 100 19.21 2.43 -1.31
CA SER A 100 20.06 3.63 -1.39
C SER A 100 19.38 4.79 -2.14
N THR A 101 18.22 4.51 -2.73
CA THR A 101 17.38 5.41 -3.52
C THR A 101 15.98 5.48 -2.89
N GLY A 102 15.26 6.55 -3.17
CA GLY A 102 13.92 6.75 -2.64
C GLY A 102 13.88 7.07 -1.14
N TRP A 103 12.68 7.33 -0.63
CA TRP A 103 12.48 7.48 0.81
C TRP A 103 12.49 6.10 1.45
N ILE A 104 13.53 5.82 2.24
CA ILE A 104 13.81 4.50 2.84
C ILE A 104 13.77 3.32 1.86
N GLY A 105 14.07 3.55 0.59
CA GLY A 105 13.97 2.57 -0.48
C GLY A 105 12.77 2.76 -1.42
N PHE A 106 11.77 3.56 -1.06
CA PHE A 106 10.58 3.73 -1.88
C PHE A 106 10.73 4.88 -2.88
N ASP A 107 10.66 4.54 -4.17
CA ASP A 107 10.79 5.44 -5.30
C ASP A 107 9.49 6.20 -5.61
N TYR A 108 8.36 5.54 -5.40
CA TYR A 108 7.04 6.06 -5.72
C TYR A 108 6.08 5.91 -4.54
N LEU A 109 5.11 6.82 -4.52
CA LEU A 109 3.99 6.85 -3.59
C LEU A 109 2.71 7.02 -4.41
N VAL A 110 1.76 6.11 -4.24
CA VAL A 110 0.39 6.31 -4.68
C VAL A 110 -0.38 6.93 -3.53
N ASP A 111 -0.89 8.14 -3.75
CA ASP A 111 -1.80 8.82 -2.85
C ASP A 111 -3.22 8.54 -3.33
N LEU A 112 -3.90 7.61 -2.66
CA LEU A 112 -5.22 7.19 -3.10
C LEU A 112 -6.25 8.30 -2.86
N GLY A 113 -6.12 9.07 -1.79
CA GLY A 113 -7.04 10.18 -1.50
C GLY A 113 -6.96 11.33 -2.50
N GLU A 114 -5.81 11.52 -3.13
CA GLU A 114 -5.63 12.52 -4.18
C GLU A 114 -5.72 11.94 -5.61
N ASN A 115 -5.86 10.62 -5.76
CA ASN A 115 -5.79 9.90 -7.04
C ASN A 115 -4.48 10.23 -7.80
N GLN A 116 -3.33 10.21 -7.10
CA GLN A 116 -2.05 10.62 -7.67
C GLN A 116 -0.97 9.57 -7.51
N LEU A 117 -0.17 9.40 -8.57
CA LEU A 117 1.17 8.85 -8.47
C LEU A 117 2.16 9.99 -8.19
N LYS A 118 2.99 9.82 -7.18
CA LYS A 118 4.03 10.76 -6.78
C LYS A 118 5.39 10.05 -6.80
N LYS A 119 6.43 10.78 -7.21
CA LYS A 119 7.83 10.30 -7.22
C LYS A 119 8.62 10.90 -6.06
N ASN A 120 9.51 10.11 -5.47
CA ASN A 120 10.38 10.57 -4.42
C ASN A 120 11.41 11.60 -4.91
N MET A 121 11.69 12.60 -4.07
CA MET A 121 12.70 13.62 -4.33
C MET A 121 13.90 13.47 -3.40
N ASN A 122 15.07 13.21 -4.01
CA ASN A 122 16.40 13.25 -3.36
C ASN A 122 16.51 12.39 -2.08
N ASN A 123 15.83 11.24 -2.03
CA ASN A 123 15.82 10.33 -0.87
C ASN A 123 15.29 11.00 0.41
N THR A 124 14.42 12.00 0.27
CA THR A 124 13.79 12.74 1.38
C THR A 124 12.34 12.31 1.59
N SER A 125 11.66 12.85 2.59
CA SER A 125 10.22 12.64 2.80
C SER A 125 9.33 13.42 1.81
N ASN A 126 9.92 14.07 0.79
CA ASN A 126 9.22 14.88 -0.19
C ASN A 126 8.83 14.04 -1.41
N TRP A 127 7.58 14.24 -1.84
CA TRP A 127 6.96 13.52 -2.95
C TRP A 127 6.46 14.52 -3.97
N GLN A 128 6.90 14.39 -5.22
CA GLN A 128 6.51 15.24 -6.33
C GLN A 128 5.43 14.55 -7.16
N TYR A 129 4.36 15.27 -7.51
CA TYR A 129 3.35 14.81 -8.46
C TYR A 129 3.99 14.33 -9.78
N GLU A 130 3.64 13.13 -10.22
CA GLU A 130 4.04 12.57 -11.52
C GLU A 130 2.82 12.50 -12.46
N GLU A 131 1.71 11.90 -12.00
CA GLU A 131 0.48 11.78 -12.80
C GLU A 131 -0.77 11.57 -11.92
N THR A 132 -1.95 11.86 -12.49
CA THR A 132 -3.24 11.44 -11.95
C THR A 132 -3.55 10.02 -12.41
N ILE A 133 -4.09 9.21 -11.51
CA ILE A 133 -4.44 7.81 -11.75
C ILE A 133 -5.94 7.59 -11.57
N GLN A 134 -6.51 6.65 -12.31
CA GLN A 134 -7.90 6.26 -12.11
C GLN A 134 -7.98 5.17 -11.03
N ILE A 135 -8.71 5.47 -9.96
CA ILE A 135 -9.04 4.51 -8.90
C ILE A 135 -10.53 4.24 -8.94
N VAL A 136 -10.91 2.96 -8.89
CA VAL A 136 -12.30 2.53 -8.76
C VAL A 136 -12.48 1.85 -7.41
N ASN A 137 -13.51 2.30 -6.69
CA ASN A 137 -13.89 1.81 -5.37
C ASN A 137 -15.28 1.14 -5.47
N SER A 138 -15.44 -0.01 -4.83
CA SER A 138 -16.70 -0.74 -4.67
C SER A 138 -17.79 0.04 -3.91
N GLY A 139 -17.43 1.12 -3.23
CA GLY A 139 -18.29 1.85 -2.30
C GLY A 139 -18.38 1.22 -0.90
N TYR A 140 -17.74 0.06 -0.68
CA TYR A 140 -17.78 -0.63 0.60
C TYR A 140 -16.40 -0.86 1.21
N ASN A 141 -15.57 -1.76 0.66
CA ASN A 141 -14.27 -2.10 1.26
C ASN A 141 -13.21 -2.58 0.25
N GLU A 142 -13.50 -2.52 -1.04
CA GLU A 142 -12.58 -2.95 -2.12
C GLU A 142 -12.29 -1.82 -3.10
N LEU A 143 -11.03 -1.70 -3.52
CA LEU A 143 -10.60 -0.77 -4.57
C LEU A 143 -9.56 -1.42 -5.48
N HIS A 144 -9.49 -0.94 -6.72
CA HIS A 144 -8.44 -1.30 -7.66
C HIS A 144 -8.05 -0.15 -8.58
N PHE A 145 -6.85 -0.21 -9.11
CA PHE A 145 -6.31 0.74 -10.08
C PHE A 145 -5.18 0.09 -10.88
N SER A 146 -4.71 0.81 -11.91
CA SER A 146 -3.59 0.38 -12.75
C SER A 146 -2.48 1.42 -12.77
N LEU A 147 -1.23 0.94 -12.85
CA LEU A 147 -0.06 1.76 -13.13
C LEU A 147 0.69 1.17 -14.31
N SER A 148 1.07 1.99 -15.29
CA SER A 148 1.83 1.52 -16.43
C SER A 148 3.29 1.30 -16.06
N TYR A 149 3.96 0.34 -16.72
CA TYR A 149 5.42 0.17 -16.58
C TYR A 149 6.18 1.43 -16.99
N GLN A 150 5.63 2.19 -17.95
CA GLN A 150 6.20 3.45 -18.40
C GLN A 150 6.17 4.51 -17.28
N SER A 151 5.05 4.64 -16.56
CA SER A 151 4.90 5.58 -15.44
C SER A 151 5.90 5.27 -14.32
N LEU A 152 6.10 3.98 -14.04
CA LEU A 152 7.04 3.50 -13.03
C LEU A 152 8.49 3.38 -13.54
N LYS A 153 8.73 3.66 -14.83
CA LYS A 153 10.05 3.54 -15.47
C LYS A 153 10.65 2.13 -15.31
N ILE A 154 9.80 1.10 -15.28
CA ILE A 154 10.18 -0.31 -15.13
C ILE A 154 10.39 -0.93 -16.52
N ASN A 155 11.46 -1.73 -16.64
CA ASN A 155 11.66 -2.61 -17.78
C ASN A 155 10.97 -3.97 -17.51
N ASN A 156 10.11 -4.42 -18.43
CA ASN A 156 9.28 -5.62 -18.27
C ASN A 156 10.03 -6.96 -18.40
N THR A 157 11.35 -6.94 -18.57
CA THR A 157 12.18 -8.16 -18.71
C THR A 157 12.41 -8.89 -17.39
N LYS A 158 12.38 -8.19 -16.25
CA LYS A 158 12.45 -8.78 -14.91
C LYS A 158 11.69 -7.90 -13.93
N ILE A 159 10.63 -8.44 -13.34
CA ILE A 159 9.81 -7.70 -12.39
C ILE A 159 10.22 -8.14 -10.99
N ASN A 160 10.70 -7.18 -10.21
CA ASN A 160 10.85 -7.31 -8.77
C ASN A 160 10.34 -6.01 -8.16
N LEU A 161 9.09 -6.03 -7.70
CA LEU A 161 8.38 -4.89 -7.15
C LEU A 161 8.22 -5.10 -5.64
N GLN A 162 8.80 -4.19 -4.87
CA GLN A 162 8.61 -4.15 -3.43
C GLN A 162 7.56 -3.10 -3.09
N PHE A 163 6.65 -3.41 -2.17
CA PHE A 163 5.57 -2.50 -1.86
C PHE A 163 5.08 -2.59 -0.42
N LYS A 164 4.47 -1.50 0.05
CA LYS A 164 3.94 -1.34 1.39
C LYS A 164 2.71 -0.44 1.37
N TRP A 165 1.68 -0.84 2.11
CA TRP A 165 0.49 -0.04 2.32
C TRP A 165 0.51 0.64 3.68
N LEU A 166 -0.18 1.78 3.75
CA LEU A 166 -0.46 2.52 4.97
C LEU A 166 -1.90 3.01 4.91
N SER A 167 -2.68 2.74 5.95
CA SER A 167 -3.92 3.43 6.23
C SER A 167 -3.81 4.27 7.48
N ALA A 168 -3.89 5.60 7.38
CA ALA A 168 -3.69 6.48 8.52
C ALA A 168 -4.40 7.83 8.36
N ASP A 169 -4.53 8.57 9.46
CA ASP A 169 -5.13 9.91 9.47
C ASP A 169 -4.37 10.92 8.60
N VAL A 170 -3.05 10.76 8.51
CA VAL A 170 -2.16 11.55 7.66
C VAL A 170 -1.04 10.69 7.08
N LEU A 171 -0.37 11.21 6.05
CA LEU A 171 0.82 10.56 5.49
C LEU A 171 2.03 10.73 6.45
N TYR A 172 2.46 9.64 7.08
CA TYR A 172 3.62 9.62 7.97
C TYR A 172 4.92 9.30 7.23
N THR A 173 5.61 10.33 6.71
CA THR A 173 6.89 10.15 5.97
C THR A 173 8.08 10.84 6.63
N PHE A 174 7.92 11.53 7.76
CA PHE A 174 9.04 12.19 8.43
C PHE A 174 9.92 11.21 9.24
N ASP A 175 9.28 10.26 9.93
CA ASP A 175 9.95 9.21 10.70
C ASP A 175 9.47 7.82 10.23
N PRO A 176 10.37 6.97 9.72
CA PRO A 176 10.05 5.59 9.31
C PRO A 176 9.52 4.70 10.44
N LEU A 177 9.77 5.05 11.70
CA LEU A 177 9.24 4.30 12.84
C LEU A 177 7.73 4.44 12.99
N ASN A 178 7.09 5.43 12.36
CA ASN A 178 5.65 5.58 12.37
C ASN A 178 4.92 4.36 11.76
N PHE A 179 5.56 3.56 10.92
CA PHE A 179 4.97 2.30 10.45
C PHE A 179 4.76 1.26 11.55
N ILE A 180 5.30 1.47 12.76
CA ILE A 180 5.14 0.56 13.90
C ILE A 180 3.90 0.94 14.72
N ASP A 181 3.57 2.23 14.82
CA ASP A 181 2.61 2.73 15.80
C ASP A 181 1.68 3.83 15.27
N LYS A 182 1.62 4.07 13.96
CA LYS A 182 0.66 4.98 13.34
C LYS A 182 -0.15 4.25 12.30
N GLY A 183 -1.45 4.48 12.36
CA GLY A 183 -2.39 3.88 11.43
C GLY A 183 -2.36 2.35 11.50
N ASP A 184 -2.60 1.80 10.32
CA ASP A 184 -2.43 0.41 9.93
C ASP A 184 -1.38 0.34 8.81
N SER A 185 -0.39 -0.55 8.92
CA SER A 185 0.62 -0.71 7.88
C SER A 185 0.75 -2.17 7.46
N ALA A 186 0.49 -2.41 6.19
CA ALA A 186 0.62 -3.74 5.60
C ALA A 186 1.88 -3.84 4.71
N PRO A 187 2.85 -4.71 5.01
CA PRO A 187 2.90 -5.60 6.19
C PRO A 187 3.32 -4.83 7.44
N ASN A 188 3.02 -5.40 8.60
CA ASN A 188 3.32 -4.78 9.88
C ASN A 188 4.76 -4.23 10.05
N GLY A 189 4.89 -3.11 10.75
CA GLY A 189 6.18 -2.48 11.06
C GLY A 189 6.98 -2.08 9.81
N ARG A 190 8.30 -2.33 9.83
CA ARG A 190 9.21 -1.95 8.73
C ARG A 190 9.37 -3.01 7.63
N PHE A 191 8.53 -4.04 7.63
CA PHE A 191 8.55 -5.05 6.57
C PHE A 191 7.97 -4.49 5.26
N THR A 192 8.27 -5.18 4.16
CA THR A 192 7.83 -4.83 2.81
C THR A 192 7.44 -6.11 2.07
N TYR A 193 6.33 -6.08 1.33
CA TYR A 193 5.97 -7.19 0.45
C TYR A 193 6.86 -7.21 -0.79
N THR A 194 6.93 -8.36 -1.45
CA THR A 194 7.69 -8.52 -2.69
C THR A 194 6.88 -9.29 -3.73
N TYR A 195 6.78 -8.73 -4.93
CA TYR A 195 6.16 -9.33 -6.11
C TYR A 195 7.24 -9.55 -7.17
N MET A 196 7.49 -10.82 -7.52
CA MET A 196 8.61 -11.21 -8.40
C MET A 196 8.17 -12.19 -9.50
N ILE A 197 8.59 -11.91 -10.74
CA ILE A 197 8.49 -12.81 -11.90
C ILE A 197 9.87 -12.98 -12.54
#